data_AF-A0A2G4FR91-F1
#
_entry.id   AF-A0A2G4FR91-F1
#
_cell.length_a   1.000
_cell.length_b   1.000
_cell.length_c   1.000
_cell.angle_alpha   90.00
_cell.angle_beta   90.00
_cell.angle_gamma   90.00
#
_symmetry.space_group_name_H-M   'P 1'
#
loop_
_entity.id
_entity.type
_entity.pdbx_description
1 polymer ?
#
loop_
_entity_poly.entity_id
_entity_poly.type
_entity_poly.pdbx_seq_one_letter_code
_entity_poly.pdbx_strand_id
1 'polypeptide(L)'
;MNKKTTQYTLKTSLIVLMGLFFMPLVSKGEEKMLPPETSIEKAIDYYIEASWKEKKLKPAVASDDTVWLRRVSLDLAGRIPTASEAKAFAEDKDPAKKQKTIERLIASPLHLRHQAQEIETFLMNGTKGAMSEYLTKAITENRSWDRIFKEIILADESDASNKGSSDFLKTRVKDLDKLTNDVSVAFFGVNVSCAQCHDHPLVA
;
A
#
# COMPACT_ATOMS: atom_id res chain seq x y z
N MET A 1 81.57 24.30 -46.04
CA MET A 1 81.15 25.72 -46.19
C MET A 1 79.79 25.89 -45.53
N ASN A 2 79.68 26.85 -44.59
CA ASN A 2 78.48 27.59 -44.15
C ASN A 2 77.21 26.81 -43.72
N LYS A 3 76.55 27.06 -42.59
CA LYS A 3 76.61 28.06 -41.51
C LYS A 3 75.92 27.43 -40.29
N LYS A 4 76.41 27.72 -39.09
CA LYS A 4 75.65 27.56 -37.84
C LYS A 4 74.59 28.66 -37.76
N THR A 5 73.36 28.31 -37.42
CA THR A 5 72.44 29.22 -36.73
C THR A 5 71.62 28.42 -35.72
N THR A 6 71.87 28.73 -34.46
CA THR A 6 71.12 28.40 -33.24
C THR A 6 69.65 28.77 -33.40
N GLN A 7 68.74 28.12 -32.64
CA GLN A 7 67.74 28.76 -31.75
C GLN A 7 66.37 28.02 -31.66
N TYR A 8 65.93 27.62 -30.44
CA TYR A 8 64.53 27.80 -29.99
C TYR A 8 63.80 26.51 -29.54
N THR A 9 63.92 26.14 -28.26
CA THR A 9 63.05 25.22 -27.50
C THR A 9 61.55 25.43 -27.70
N LEU A 10 60.78 24.34 -27.78
CA LEU A 10 59.51 24.20 -27.04
C LEU A 10 59.25 22.71 -26.78
N LYS A 11 59.44 22.28 -25.53
CA LYS A 11 58.97 20.99 -25.03
C LYS A 11 57.49 21.12 -24.69
N THR A 12 56.62 20.46 -25.43
CA THR A 12 55.24 20.19 -25.00
C THR A 12 55.12 18.69 -24.75
N SER A 13 55.29 18.30 -23.49
CA SER A 13 54.94 16.98 -22.98
C SER A 13 53.41 16.84 -23.02
N LEU A 14 52.89 16.03 -23.94
CA LEU A 14 51.49 15.62 -23.94
C LEU A 14 51.37 14.37 -23.04
N ILE A 15 50.97 14.59 -21.78
CA ILE A 15 50.64 13.51 -20.85
C ILE A 15 49.22 13.03 -21.21
N VAL A 16 49.12 11.86 -21.86
CA VAL A 16 47.86 11.15 -22.05
C VAL A 16 47.56 10.38 -20.76
N LEU A 17 46.74 10.97 -19.90
CA LEU A 17 46.26 10.37 -18.66
C LEU A 17 44.90 9.71 -18.94
N MET A 18 44.94 8.56 -19.61
CA MET A 18 43.76 7.73 -19.84
C MET A 18 43.52 6.86 -18.59
N GLY A 19 43.05 7.50 -17.53
CA GLY A 19 42.55 6.82 -16.34
C GLY A 19 41.17 6.25 -16.63
N LEU A 20 41.10 4.94 -16.91
CA LEU A 20 39.86 4.18 -16.88
C LEU A 20 39.32 4.20 -15.44
N PHE A 21 38.46 5.17 -15.15
CA PHE A 21 37.62 5.19 -13.96
C PHE A 21 36.56 4.10 -14.14
N PHE A 22 36.94 2.85 -13.86
CA PHE A 22 35.99 1.76 -13.69
C PHE A 22 35.29 1.99 -12.34
N MET A 23 34.34 2.91 -12.33
CA MET A 23 33.43 3.09 -11.21
C MET A 23 32.47 1.89 -11.30
N PRO A 24 32.54 0.90 -10.39
CA PRO A 24 31.57 -0.17 -10.42
C PRO A 24 30.20 0.49 -10.26
N LEU A 25 29.28 0.22 -11.19
CA LEU A 25 27.87 0.38 -10.92
C LEU A 25 27.58 -0.50 -9.71
N VAL A 26 27.64 0.10 -8.52
CA VAL A 26 27.03 -0.50 -7.33
C VAL A 26 25.54 -0.51 -7.65
N SER A 27 25.04 -1.69 -8.03
CA SER A 27 23.62 -1.97 -8.07
C SER A 27 23.03 -1.54 -6.73
N LYS A 28 22.32 -0.41 -6.75
CA LYS A 28 21.60 0.08 -5.57
C LYS A 28 20.29 -0.70 -5.52
N GLY A 29 20.35 -1.88 -4.90
CA GLY A 29 19.15 -2.62 -4.48
C GLY A 29 18.88 -3.92 -5.23
N GLU A 30 19.73 -4.93 -5.06
CA GLU A 30 19.16 -6.25 -4.77
C GLU A 30 18.91 -6.28 -3.26
N GLU A 31 17.73 -5.81 -2.84
CA GLU A 31 17.29 -6.09 -1.49
C GLU A 31 17.17 -7.61 -1.38
N LYS A 32 18.10 -8.23 -0.63
CA LYS A 32 18.22 -9.68 -0.56
C LYS A 32 16.90 -10.24 -0.08
N MET A 33 16.16 -10.87 -0.99
CA MET A 33 14.89 -11.49 -0.64
C MET A 33 15.12 -12.52 0.46
N LEU A 34 14.34 -12.42 1.52
CA LEU A 34 14.36 -13.40 2.60
C LEU A 34 13.94 -14.78 2.06
N PRO A 35 14.39 -15.86 2.72
CA PRO A 35 14.00 -17.21 2.34
C PRO A 35 12.47 -17.36 2.31
N PRO A 36 11.89 -18.05 1.30
CA PRO A 36 10.44 -18.19 1.13
C PRO A 36 9.70 -18.77 2.34
N GLU A 37 10.39 -19.56 3.17
CA GLU A 37 9.87 -20.17 4.39
C GLU A 37 9.80 -19.21 5.59
N THR A 38 10.30 -17.98 5.44
CA THR A 38 10.20 -16.96 6.50
C THR A 38 8.74 -16.60 6.71
N SER A 39 8.29 -16.61 7.97
CA SER A 39 6.93 -16.20 8.29
C SER A 39 6.69 -14.74 7.90
N ILE A 40 5.47 -14.44 7.47
CA ILE A 40 5.11 -13.14 6.88
C ILE A 40 5.44 -12.00 7.84
N GLU A 41 5.14 -12.17 9.14
CA GLU A 41 5.41 -11.15 10.16
C GLU A 41 6.91 -10.83 10.29
N LYS A 42 7.78 -11.84 10.25
CA LYS A 42 9.23 -11.64 10.30
C LYS A 42 9.76 -10.98 9.04
N ALA A 43 9.17 -11.31 7.90
CA ALA A 43 9.54 -10.71 6.63
C ALA A 43 9.21 -9.21 6.61
N ILE A 44 8.01 -8.84 7.04
CA ILE A 44 7.58 -7.44 7.14
C ILE A 44 8.52 -6.66 8.08
N ASP A 45 8.76 -7.16 9.28
CA ASP A 45 9.63 -6.50 10.27
C ASP A 45 11.04 -6.29 9.71
N TYR A 46 11.61 -7.29 9.04
CA TYR A 46 12.94 -7.19 8.44
C TYR A 46 13.05 -6.05 7.41
N TYR A 47 12.12 -5.97 6.46
CA TYR A 47 12.17 -4.94 5.41
C TYR A 47 11.90 -3.54 5.96
N ILE A 48 11.00 -3.42 6.94
CA ILE A 48 10.75 -2.14 7.62
C ILE A 48 12.01 -1.68 8.37
N GLU A 49 12.64 -2.57 9.14
CA GLU A 49 13.86 -2.25 9.87
C GLU A 49 15.04 -1.91 8.95
N ALA A 50 15.18 -2.62 7.83
CA ALA A 50 16.20 -2.33 6.82
C ALA A 50 16.03 -0.90 6.26
N SER A 51 14.79 -0.54 5.89
CA SER A 51 14.43 0.80 5.42
C SER A 51 14.70 1.88 6.48
N TRP A 52 14.41 1.62 7.76
CA TRP A 52 14.72 2.54 8.86
C TRP A 52 16.22 2.74 9.04
N LYS A 53 17.02 1.67 8.98
CA LYS A 53 18.49 1.74 9.09
C LYS A 53 19.09 2.56 7.96
N GLU A 54 18.68 2.33 6.72
CA GLU A 54 19.14 3.10 5.56
C GLU A 54 18.83 4.59 5.70
N LYS A 55 17.59 4.90 6.10
CA LYS A 55 17.10 6.28 6.26
C LYS A 55 17.52 6.91 7.59
N LYS A 56 18.26 6.20 8.45
CA LYS A 56 18.68 6.62 9.79
C LYS A 56 17.50 7.06 10.67
N LEU A 57 16.35 6.41 10.49
CA LEU A 57 15.14 6.67 11.25
C LEU A 57 15.17 5.87 12.56
N LYS A 58 14.76 6.53 13.64
CA LYS A 58 14.53 5.87 14.93
C LYS A 58 13.04 5.54 15.04
N PRO A 59 12.68 4.27 15.33
CA PRO A 59 11.29 3.90 15.54
C PRO A 59 10.67 4.65 16.72
N ALA A 60 9.36 4.87 16.66
CA ALA A 60 8.61 5.39 17.80
C ALA A 60 8.63 4.38 18.95
N VAL A 61 8.54 4.89 20.19
CA VAL A 61 8.40 4.03 21.38
C VAL A 61 7.08 3.26 21.29
N ALA A 62 7.10 2.00 21.73
CA ALA A 62 5.89 1.19 21.81
C ALA A 62 4.82 1.89 22.65
N SER A 63 3.58 1.86 22.18
CA SER A 63 2.45 2.41 22.94
C SER A 63 2.18 1.60 24.19
N ASP A 64 1.67 2.25 25.24
CA ASP A 64 1.12 1.54 26.39
C ASP A 64 -0.10 0.68 25.99
N ASP A 65 -0.49 -0.21 26.90
CA ASP A 65 -1.57 -1.16 26.71
C ASP A 65 -2.94 -0.51 26.48
N THR A 66 -3.19 0.66 27.06
CA THR A 66 -4.47 1.38 26.91
C THR A 66 -4.58 2.01 25.52
N VAL A 67 -3.52 2.68 25.08
CA VAL A 67 -3.42 3.26 23.74
C VAL A 67 -3.46 2.17 22.69
N TRP A 68 -2.75 1.06 22.92
CA TRP A 68 -2.77 -0.10 22.03
C TRP A 68 -4.18 -0.66 21.87
N LEU A 69 -4.88 -0.93 22.99
CA LEU A 69 -6.24 -1.48 22.96
C LEU A 69 -7.22 -0.54 22.24
N ARG A 70 -7.10 0.77 22.48
CA ARG A 70 -7.94 1.77 21.81
C ARG A 70 -7.71 1.79 20.30
N ARG A 71 -6.45 1.74 19.86
CA ARG A 71 -6.10 1.75 18.43
C ARG A 71 -6.61 0.51 17.72
N VAL A 72 -6.32 -0.68 18.26
CA VAL A 72 -6.74 -1.94 17.63
C VAL A 72 -8.26 -2.11 17.60
N SER A 73 -8.98 -1.58 18.61
CA SER A 73 -10.44 -1.62 18.61
C SER A 73 -11.05 -0.71 17.53
N LEU A 74 -10.46 0.47 17.33
CA LEU A 74 -10.90 1.36 16.26
C LEU A 74 -10.59 0.77 14.89
N ASP A 75 -9.39 0.26 14.71
CA ASP A 75 -8.92 -0.30 13.44
C ASP A 75 -9.69 -1.56 13.03
N LEU A 76 -9.92 -2.48 13.98
CA LEU A 76 -10.55 -3.75 13.66
C LEU A 76 -12.07 -3.74 13.80
N ALA A 77 -12.65 -2.87 14.63
CA ALA A 77 -14.08 -2.90 14.94
C ALA A 77 -14.79 -1.55 14.80
N GLY A 78 -14.09 -0.48 14.36
CA GLY A 78 -14.69 0.84 14.12
C GLY A 78 -15.17 1.55 15.39
N ARG A 79 -14.79 1.08 16.58
CA ARG A 79 -15.20 1.68 17.86
C ARG A 79 -14.10 1.59 18.91
N ILE A 80 -14.17 2.46 19.90
CA ILE A 80 -13.34 2.32 21.11
C ILE A 80 -13.76 1.07 21.92
N PRO A 81 -12.87 0.51 22.77
CA PRO A 81 -13.24 -0.58 23.67
C PRO A 81 -14.34 -0.11 24.65
N THR A 82 -15.22 -1.03 25.04
CA THR A 82 -16.16 -0.75 26.13
C THR A 82 -15.43 -0.69 27.47
N ALA A 83 -16.07 -0.11 28.49
CA ALA A 83 -15.49 -0.08 29.84
C ALA A 83 -15.20 -1.50 30.38
N SER A 84 -16.05 -2.48 30.08
CA SER A 84 -15.85 -3.88 30.48
C SER A 84 -14.69 -4.53 29.74
N GLU A 85 -14.54 -4.30 28.44
CA GLU A 85 -13.41 -4.80 27.65
C GLU A 85 -12.08 -4.21 28.13
N ALA A 86 -12.05 -2.90 28.39
CA ALA A 86 -10.85 -2.22 28.89
C ALA A 86 -10.43 -2.74 30.26
N LYS A 87 -11.39 -2.92 31.19
CA LYS A 87 -11.12 -3.50 32.50
C LYS A 87 -10.60 -4.93 32.40
N ALA A 88 -11.27 -5.78 31.62
CA ALA A 88 -10.85 -7.16 31.41
C ALA A 88 -9.43 -7.25 30.84
N PHE A 89 -9.09 -6.41 29.86
CA PHE A 89 -7.75 -6.39 29.25
C PHE A 89 -6.65 -5.88 30.21
N ALA A 90 -6.98 -4.96 31.10
CA ALA A 90 -6.06 -4.44 32.11
C ALA A 90 -5.77 -5.47 33.22
N GLU A 91 -6.77 -6.28 33.58
CA GLU A 91 -6.66 -7.33 34.59
C GLU A 91 -6.06 -8.64 34.03
N ASP A 92 -6.09 -8.82 32.71
CA ASP A 92 -5.52 -9.98 32.02
C ASP A 92 -3.99 -9.98 32.06
N LYS A 93 -3.42 -11.05 32.63
CA LYS A 93 -1.98 -11.29 32.77
C LYS A 93 -1.46 -12.33 31.76
N ASP A 94 -2.32 -12.86 30.90
CA ASP A 94 -1.91 -13.81 29.89
C ASP A 94 -0.94 -13.15 28.89
N PRO A 95 0.25 -13.72 28.66
CA PRO A 95 1.19 -13.19 27.66
C PRO A 95 0.58 -13.13 26.24
N ALA A 96 -0.45 -13.92 25.94
CA ALA A 96 -1.16 -13.94 24.67
C ALA A 96 -2.39 -13.01 24.63
N LYS A 97 -2.64 -12.17 25.64
CA LYS A 97 -3.86 -11.32 25.72
C LYS A 97 -4.08 -10.42 24.50
N LYS A 98 -3.01 -9.91 23.88
CA LYS A 98 -3.08 -9.08 22.67
C LYS A 98 -3.57 -9.88 21.46
N GLN A 99 -3.00 -11.07 21.26
CA GLN A 99 -3.40 -11.99 20.20
C GLN A 99 -4.88 -12.40 20.37
N LYS A 100 -5.27 -12.83 21.57
CA LYS A 100 -6.67 -13.18 21.89
C LYS A 100 -7.64 -12.02 21.67
N THR A 101 -7.21 -10.79 21.96
CA THR A 101 -8.01 -9.58 21.72
C THR A 101 -8.22 -9.35 20.23
N ILE A 102 -7.17 -9.48 19.41
CA ILE A 102 -7.25 -9.37 17.94
C ILE A 102 -8.22 -10.42 17.39
N GLU A 103 -8.04 -11.69 17.77
CA GLU A 103 -8.90 -12.80 17.33
C GLU A 103 -10.37 -12.55 17.67
N ARG A 104 -10.65 -12.09 18.90
CA ARG A 104 -12.00 -11.74 19.33
C ARG A 104 -12.60 -10.57 18.54
N LEU A 105 -11.80 -9.55 18.21
CA LEU A 105 -12.25 -8.40 17.43
C LEU A 105 -12.55 -8.83 15.98
N ILE A 106 -11.64 -9.56 15.33
CA ILE A 106 -11.81 -10.07 13.95
C ILE A 106 -13.04 -10.99 13.85
N ALA A 107 -13.27 -11.84 14.85
CA ALA A 107 -14.44 -12.72 14.90
C ALA A 107 -15.77 -11.98 15.16
N SER A 108 -15.73 -10.68 15.49
CA SER A 108 -16.93 -9.91 15.79
C SER A 108 -17.69 -9.50 14.51
N PRO A 109 -19.05 -9.47 14.54
CA PRO A 109 -19.83 -8.85 13.47
C PRO A 109 -19.50 -7.37 13.23
N LEU A 110 -18.90 -6.68 14.23
CA LEU A 110 -18.44 -5.32 14.08
C LEU A 110 -17.25 -5.21 13.11
N HIS A 111 -16.37 -6.21 13.08
CA HIS A 111 -15.25 -6.22 12.15
C HIS A 111 -15.72 -6.27 10.69
N LEU A 112 -16.66 -7.17 10.39
CA LEU A 112 -17.23 -7.29 9.05
C LEU A 112 -17.92 -6.00 8.60
N ARG A 113 -18.71 -5.38 9.49
CA ARG A 113 -19.36 -4.10 9.20
C ARG A 113 -18.35 -2.98 9.00
N HIS A 114 -17.32 -2.91 9.85
CA HIS A 114 -16.30 -1.87 9.75
C HIS A 114 -15.49 -2.01 8.46
N GLN A 115 -15.06 -3.22 8.10
CA GLN A 115 -14.41 -3.47 6.81
C GLN A 115 -15.28 -3.05 5.62
N ALA A 116 -16.59 -3.32 5.66
CA ALA A 116 -17.50 -2.85 4.61
C ALA A 116 -17.50 -1.33 4.46
N GLN A 117 -17.47 -0.60 5.59
CA GLN A 117 -17.45 0.86 5.61
C GLN A 117 -16.11 1.43 5.11
N GLU A 118 -14.99 0.83 5.48
CA GLU A 118 -13.67 1.26 4.99
C GLU A 118 -13.55 1.04 3.47
N ILE A 119 -14.00 -0.11 2.98
CA ILE A 119 -14.02 -0.40 1.53
C ILE A 119 -14.98 0.54 0.80
N GLU A 120 -16.17 0.82 1.34
CA GLU A 120 -17.08 1.81 0.76
C GLU A 120 -16.42 3.20 0.71
N THR A 121 -15.79 3.61 1.80
CA THR A 121 -15.11 4.92 1.88
C THR A 121 -14.02 5.02 0.84
N PHE A 122 -13.22 3.97 0.66
CA PHE A 122 -12.22 3.86 -0.39
C PHE A 122 -12.82 3.93 -1.80
N LEU A 123 -13.83 3.10 -2.10
CA LEU A 123 -14.42 2.99 -3.44
C LEU A 123 -15.29 4.20 -3.81
N MET A 124 -15.90 4.87 -2.84
CA MET A 124 -16.88 5.94 -3.06
C MET A 124 -16.38 7.32 -2.61
N ASN A 125 -15.11 7.42 -2.22
CA ASN A 125 -14.49 8.65 -1.71
C ASN A 125 -15.34 9.29 -0.59
N GLY A 126 -15.80 8.47 0.35
CA GLY A 126 -16.66 8.88 1.48
C GLY A 126 -18.14 9.14 1.13
N THR A 127 -18.56 9.00 -0.13
CA THR A 127 -19.98 9.11 -0.51
C THR A 127 -20.74 7.87 -0.05
N LYS A 128 -21.74 8.06 0.81
CA LYS A 128 -22.57 6.96 1.32
C LYS A 128 -23.68 6.63 0.33
N GLY A 129 -23.97 5.34 0.17
CA GLY A 129 -25.05 4.87 -0.71
C GLY A 129 -25.58 3.49 -0.34
N ALA A 130 -26.24 2.86 -1.30
CA ALA A 130 -26.70 1.48 -1.20
C ALA A 130 -25.53 0.47 -1.28
N MET A 131 -24.34 0.92 -1.68
CA MET A 131 -23.12 0.11 -1.70
C MET A 131 -22.77 -0.51 -0.35
N SER A 132 -23.02 0.18 0.76
CA SER A 132 -22.77 -0.32 2.12
C SER A 132 -23.42 -1.68 2.40
N GLU A 133 -24.68 -1.88 1.97
CA GLU A 133 -25.42 -3.13 2.15
C GLU A 133 -24.83 -4.25 1.30
N TYR A 134 -24.50 -3.94 0.04
CA TYR A 134 -23.83 -4.86 -0.87
C TYR A 134 -22.47 -5.32 -0.33
N LEU A 135 -21.62 -4.38 0.12
CA LEU A 135 -20.29 -4.69 0.66
C LEU A 135 -20.38 -5.48 1.96
N THR A 136 -21.32 -5.14 2.84
CA THR A 136 -21.54 -5.91 4.07
C THR A 136 -21.85 -7.37 3.77
N LYS A 137 -22.73 -7.63 2.79
CA LYS A 137 -23.04 -8.98 2.32
C LYS A 137 -21.81 -9.66 1.70
N ALA A 138 -21.12 -8.98 0.78
CA ALA A 138 -19.97 -9.54 0.08
C ALA A 138 -18.83 -9.95 1.03
N ILE A 139 -18.54 -9.13 2.03
CA ILE A 139 -17.49 -9.40 3.03
C ILE A 139 -17.91 -10.51 3.99
N THR A 140 -19.18 -10.54 4.41
CA THR A 140 -19.70 -11.62 5.26
C THR A 140 -19.63 -12.97 4.55
N GLU A 141 -19.89 -13.00 3.25
CA GLU A 141 -19.78 -14.19 2.41
C GLU A 141 -18.33 -14.53 2.01
N ASN A 142 -17.34 -13.75 2.45
CA ASN A 142 -15.93 -13.87 2.07
C ASN A 142 -15.75 -13.94 0.54
N ARG A 143 -16.45 -13.09 -0.20
CA ARG A 143 -16.33 -13.01 -1.67
C ARG A 143 -14.93 -12.54 -2.04
N SER A 144 -14.37 -13.15 -3.09
CA SER A 144 -13.09 -12.75 -3.64
C SER A 144 -13.15 -11.35 -4.25
N TRP A 145 -12.01 -10.64 -4.23
CA TRP A 145 -11.92 -9.29 -4.78
C TRP A 145 -12.25 -9.23 -6.29
N ASP A 146 -11.86 -10.27 -7.05
CA ASP A 146 -12.19 -10.36 -8.48
C ASP A 146 -13.70 -10.49 -8.74
N ARG A 147 -14.43 -11.16 -7.83
CA ARG A 147 -15.88 -11.27 -7.90
C ARG A 147 -16.54 -9.92 -7.60
N ILE A 148 -16.06 -9.23 -6.55
CA ILE A 148 -16.55 -7.88 -6.21
C ILE A 148 -16.35 -6.91 -7.37
N PHE A 149 -15.16 -6.94 -7.99
CA PHE A 149 -14.86 -6.16 -9.20
C PHE A 149 -15.87 -6.43 -10.33
N LYS A 150 -16.10 -7.70 -10.68
CA LYS A 150 -17.04 -8.08 -11.75
C LYS A 150 -18.47 -7.63 -11.44
N GLU A 151 -18.92 -7.81 -10.20
CA GLU A 151 -20.25 -7.39 -9.75
C GLU A 151 -20.42 -5.87 -9.85
N ILE A 152 -19.38 -5.10 -9.51
CA ILE A 152 -19.37 -3.63 -9.64
C ILE A 152 -19.39 -3.18 -11.10
N ILE A 153 -18.56 -3.75 -11.98
CA ILE A 153 -18.40 -3.31 -13.37
C ILE A 153 -19.49 -3.82 -14.30
N LEU A 154 -20.00 -5.03 -14.07
CA LEU A 154 -21.10 -5.58 -14.87
C LEU A 154 -22.48 -5.19 -14.34
N ALA A 155 -22.55 -4.71 -13.08
CA ALA A 155 -23.73 -4.19 -12.39
C ALA A 155 -25.08 -4.76 -12.87
N ASP A 156 -25.59 -5.77 -12.18
CA ASP A 156 -26.92 -6.31 -12.43
C ASP A 156 -27.97 -5.60 -11.57
N GLU A 157 -28.76 -4.71 -12.18
CA GLU A 157 -29.85 -4.01 -11.49
C GLU A 157 -31.09 -4.89 -11.25
N SER A 158 -31.19 -6.06 -11.88
CA SER A 158 -32.31 -6.98 -11.69
C SER A 158 -32.22 -7.73 -10.36
N ASP A 159 -31.00 -7.97 -9.86
CA ASP A 159 -30.76 -8.58 -8.54
C ASP A 159 -30.86 -7.53 -7.44
N ALA A 160 -32.03 -7.47 -6.77
CA ALA A 160 -32.27 -6.59 -5.64
C ALA A 160 -31.21 -6.69 -4.54
N SER A 161 -30.59 -7.85 -4.37
CA SER A 161 -29.58 -8.09 -3.33
C SER A 161 -28.18 -7.60 -3.68
N ASN A 162 -27.95 -7.24 -4.95
CA ASN A 162 -26.67 -6.69 -5.43
C ASN A 162 -26.81 -5.27 -6.01
N LYS A 163 -28.00 -4.66 -5.99
CA LYS A 163 -28.25 -3.31 -6.55
C LYS A 163 -27.23 -2.25 -6.08
N GLY A 164 -26.77 -2.32 -4.83
CA GLY A 164 -25.76 -1.41 -4.29
C GLY A 164 -24.40 -1.45 -5.02
N SER A 165 -24.05 -2.56 -5.67
CA SER A 165 -22.81 -2.67 -6.46
C SER A 165 -22.75 -1.67 -7.62
N SER A 166 -23.92 -1.26 -8.14
CA SER A 166 -24.02 -0.31 -9.25
C SER A 166 -23.70 1.15 -8.88
N ASP A 167 -23.65 1.50 -7.59
CA ASP A 167 -23.41 2.88 -7.13
C ASP A 167 -22.07 3.43 -7.65
N PHE A 168 -21.04 2.58 -7.67
CA PHE A 168 -19.73 2.95 -8.18
C PHE A 168 -19.79 3.41 -9.64
N LEU A 169 -20.47 2.66 -10.50
CA LEU A 169 -20.67 3.02 -11.91
C LEU A 169 -21.60 4.21 -12.07
N LYS A 170 -22.76 4.22 -11.39
CA LYS A 170 -23.77 5.28 -11.51
C LYS A 170 -23.21 6.66 -11.24
N THR A 171 -22.34 6.76 -10.24
CA THR A 171 -21.69 8.02 -9.86
C THR A 171 -20.58 8.46 -10.83
N ARG A 172 -20.15 7.59 -11.76
CA ARG A 172 -18.99 7.80 -12.63
C ARG A 172 -19.28 7.72 -14.13
N VAL A 173 -20.37 7.08 -14.54
CA VAL A 173 -20.67 6.76 -15.95
C VAL A 173 -20.78 7.97 -16.88
N LYS A 174 -20.99 9.17 -16.31
CA LYS A 174 -21.04 10.43 -17.07
C LYS A 174 -19.65 10.95 -17.49
N ASP A 175 -18.58 10.37 -16.94
CA ASP A 175 -17.20 10.75 -17.19
C ASP A 175 -16.35 9.48 -17.35
N LEU A 176 -16.14 9.07 -18.60
CA LEU A 176 -15.43 7.82 -18.92
C LEU A 176 -13.96 7.86 -18.53
N ASP A 177 -13.33 9.04 -18.59
CA ASP A 177 -11.93 9.22 -18.19
C ASP A 177 -11.80 9.02 -16.68
N LYS A 178 -12.68 9.66 -15.91
CA LYS A 178 -12.77 9.47 -14.45
C LYS A 178 -13.07 8.02 -14.09
N LEU A 179 -14.04 7.39 -14.77
CA LEU A 179 -14.39 5.99 -14.53
C LEU A 179 -13.17 5.08 -14.78
N THR A 180 -12.48 5.25 -15.91
CA THR A 180 -11.31 4.46 -16.29
C THR A 180 -10.18 4.61 -15.25
N ASN A 181 -9.90 5.85 -14.84
CA ASN A 181 -8.86 6.09 -13.84
C ASN A 181 -9.24 5.55 -12.45
N ASP A 182 -10.47 5.78 -11.99
CA ASP A 182 -10.93 5.30 -10.68
C ASP A 182 -10.93 3.77 -10.61
N VAL A 183 -11.33 3.08 -11.69
CA VAL A 183 -11.21 1.61 -11.77
C VAL A 183 -9.75 1.18 -11.67
N SER A 184 -8.86 1.85 -12.40
CA SER A 184 -7.44 1.50 -12.42
C SER A 184 -6.78 1.66 -11.05
N VAL A 185 -7.08 2.76 -10.35
CA VAL A 185 -6.58 3.01 -9.00
C VAL A 185 -7.19 2.03 -8.00
N ALA A 186 -8.52 1.86 -8.03
CA ALA A 186 -9.23 1.07 -7.03
C ALA A 186 -8.96 -0.44 -7.12
N PHE A 187 -8.84 -0.99 -8.34
CA PHE A 187 -8.79 -2.44 -8.55
C PHE A 187 -7.43 -2.95 -9.02
N PHE A 188 -6.63 -2.12 -9.69
CA PHE A 188 -5.32 -2.52 -10.21
C PHE A 188 -4.15 -1.84 -9.49
N GLY A 189 -4.42 -0.84 -8.64
CA GLY A 189 -3.38 -0.11 -7.90
C GLY A 189 -2.49 0.76 -8.80
N VAL A 190 -2.94 1.09 -10.01
CA VAL A 190 -2.19 1.89 -10.98
C VAL A 190 -2.96 3.15 -11.32
N ASN A 191 -2.31 4.31 -11.20
CA ASN A 191 -2.86 5.58 -11.62
C ASN A 191 -2.54 5.80 -13.10
N VAL A 192 -3.57 5.93 -13.93
CA VAL A 192 -3.44 6.09 -15.38
C VAL A 192 -3.95 7.45 -15.87
N SER A 193 -4.17 8.41 -14.95
CA SER A 193 -4.72 9.73 -15.30
C SER A 193 -3.87 10.49 -16.34
N CYS A 194 -2.55 10.28 -16.34
CA CYS A 194 -1.65 10.84 -17.36
C CYS A 194 -1.97 10.34 -18.78
N ALA A 195 -2.51 9.12 -18.91
CA ALA A 195 -2.88 8.50 -20.19
C ALA A 195 -4.04 9.19 -20.91
N GLN A 196 -4.73 10.13 -20.23
CA GLN A 196 -5.78 10.94 -20.83
C GLN A 196 -5.24 11.88 -21.92
N CYS A 197 -4.00 12.35 -21.75
CA CYS A 197 -3.40 13.38 -22.61
C CYS A 197 -2.19 12.89 -23.40
N HIS A 198 -1.50 11.84 -22.94
CA HIS A 198 -0.29 11.32 -23.58
C HIS A 198 -0.06 9.85 -23.24
N ASP A 199 0.74 9.15 -24.03
CA ASP A 199 1.10 7.75 -23.74
C ASP A 199 1.80 7.62 -22.38
N HIS A 200 1.44 6.60 -21.61
CA HIS A 200 2.01 6.40 -20.28
C HIS A 200 3.51 6.07 -20.39
N PRO A 201 4.41 6.74 -19.65
CA PRO A 201 5.86 6.66 -19.86
C PRO A 201 6.49 5.28 -19.64
N LEU A 202 5.72 4.32 -19.12
CA LEU A 202 6.15 2.95 -18.82
C LEU A 202 5.43 1.87 -19.64
N VAL A 203 4.59 2.25 -20.61
CA VAL A 203 3.93 1.32 -21.53
C VAL A 203 4.22 1.82 -22.93
N ALA A 204 5.21 1.21 -23.58
CA ALA A 204 5.57 1.44 -24.98
C ALA A 204 4.93 0.39 -25.88
#